data_AF-A0A1Y2AEW9-F1
#
_entry.id   AF-A0A1Y2AEW9-F1
#
_cell.length_a   1.000
_cell.length_b   1.000
_cell.length_c   1.000
_cell.angle_alpha   90.00
_cell.angle_beta   90.00
_cell.angle_gamma   90.00
#
_symmetry.space_group_name_H-M   'P 1'
#
loop_
_entity.id
_entity.type
_entity.pdbx_description
1 polymer ?
#
loop_
_entity_poly.entity_id
_entity_poly.type
_entity_poly.pdbx_seq_one_letter_code
_entity_poly.pdbx_strand_id
1 'polypeptide(L)'
;MKIKNIQEELKSGSYGGPTFDRYPSLNYILKDTGCHRLLDVCKDEDFQYDSSYGNSEELVTLPQNELINEYLYYVKSFLNNIKELQYIQLELISKENLEIMYNQVLNDNFFKLQDVLIKNIKGGIEVANYELIKYSNVILDDKLTSLTLITVTNVILLIFIYIFIFNKAYREKIKEMETLVSFAFMVPQQIINSNEKYKRFLETCQFDE
;
A
#
# COMPACT_ATOMS: atom_id res chain seq x y z
N MET A 1 21.91 15.06 18.87
CA MET A 1 21.80 15.21 17.40
C MET A 1 20.37 14.83 17.04
N LYS A 2 19.54 15.76 16.55
CA LYS A 2 18.10 15.54 16.35
C LYS A 2 17.78 14.30 15.49
N ILE A 3 18.66 13.98 14.53
CA ILE A 3 18.53 12.87 13.60
C ILE A 3 18.64 11.50 14.29
N LYS A 4 19.52 11.35 15.30
CA LYS A 4 19.64 10.09 16.05
C LYS A 4 18.35 9.76 16.82
N ASN A 5 17.76 10.77 17.44
CA ASN A 5 16.47 10.60 18.13
C ASN A 5 15.38 10.19 17.15
N ILE A 6 15.32 10.81 15.97
CA ILE A 6 14.37 10.42 14.91
C ILE A 6 14.58 8.95 14.49
N GLN A 7 15.84 8.49 14.35
CA GLN A 7 16.12 7.10 14.00
C GLN A 7 15.65 6.11 15.09
N GLU A 8 15.84 6.45 16.37
CA GLU A 8 15.33 5.65 17.49
C GLU A 8 13.80 5.67 17.56
N GLU A 9 13.17 6.82 17.28
CA GLU A 9 11.72 6.98 17.24
C GLU A 9 11.09 6.22 16.06
N LEU A 10 11.78 6.16 14.91
CA LEU A 10 11.38 5.33 13.77
C LEU A 10 11.47 3.83 14.10
N LYS A 11 12.57 3.40 14.74
CA LYS A 11 12.76 2.00 15.15
C LYS A 11 11.71 1.55 16.16
N SER A 12 11.39 2.40 17.13
CA SER A 12 10.41 2.13 18.19
C SER A 12 8.96 2.39 17.77
N GLY A 13 8.73 2.96 16.59
CA GLY A 13 7.40 3.34 16.10
C GLY A 13 6.79 4.56 16.80
N SER A 14 7.52 5.23 17.70
CA SER A 14 7.04 6.46 18.33
C SER A 14 6.98 7.65 17.37
N TYR A 15 7.64 7.55 16.21
CA TYR A 15 7.54 8.52 15.11
C TYR A 15 6.27 8.37 14.24
N GLY A 16 5.15 7.95 14.85
CA GLY A 16 3.84 7.88 14.17
C GLY A 16 3.66 6.69 13.21
N GLY A 17 4.54 5.70 13.26
CA GLY A 17 4.49 4.50 12.40
C GLY A 17 4.52 3.19 13.20
N PRO A 18 4.08 2.07 12.62
CA PRO A 18 4.31 0.76 13.21
C PRO A 18 5.81 0.47 13.38
N THR A 19 6.17 -0.31 14.40
CA THR A 19 7.55 -0.80 14.58
C THR A 19 7.98 -1.65 13.38
N PHE A 20 9.28 -1.69 13.11
CA PHE A 20 9.83 -2.54 12.05
C PHE A 20 9.45 -4.02 12.19
N ASP A 21 9.24 -4.50 13.43
CA ASP A 21 8.78 -5.87 13.70
C ASP A 21 7.41 -6.21 13.10
N ARG A 22 6.59 -5.20 12.75
CA ARG A 22 5.30 -5.40 12.08
C ARG A 22 5.43 -5.70 10.59
N TYR A 23 6.63 -5.62 10.02
CA TYR A 23 6.92 -5.95 8.63
C TYR A 23 7.92 -7.11 8.55
N PRO A 24 7.50 -8.35 8.85
CA PRO A 24 8.40 -9.51 8.82
C PRO A 24 9.02 -9.76 7.45
N SER A 25 8.36 -9.34 6.37
CA SER A 25 8.91 -9.37 5.00
C SER A 25 10.17 -8.54 4.83
N LEU A 26 10.41 -7.57 5.71
CA LEU A 26 11.60 -6.71 5.68
C LEU A 26 12.72 -7.18 6.62
N ASN A 27 12.51 -8.24 7.43
CA ASN A 27 13.50 -8.69 8.41
C ASN A 27 14.87 -8.97 7.77
N TYR A 28 14.90 -9.53 6.56
CA TYR A 28 16.16 -9.85 5.90
C TYR A 28 17.00 -8.60 5.57
N ILE A 29 16.38 -7.44 5.38
CA ILE A 29 17.07 -6.16 5.14
C ILE A 29 17.39 -5.45 6.46
N LEU A 30 16.47 -5.55 7.42
CA LEU A 30 16.50 -4.77 8.66
C LEU A 30 17.28 -5.45 9.79
N LYS A 31 17.50 -6.77 9.72
CA LYS A 31 18.11 -7.58 10.79
C LYS A 31 19.22 -8.49 10.29
N ASP A 32 19.15 -8.97 9.05
CA ASP A 32 20.15 -9.91 8.54
C ASP A 32 21.30 -9.16 7.87
N THR A 33 22.51 -9.67 8.09
CA THR A 33 23.71 -9.17 7.43
C THR A 33 23.74 -9.60 5.96
N GLY A 34 24.12 -8.69 5.08
CA GLY A 34 24.30 -8.99 3.66
C GLY A 34 24.24 -7.73 2.80
N CYS A 35 24.52 -7.90 1.51
CA CYS A 35 24.30 -6.85 0.53
C CYS A 35 22.84 -6.92 0.05
N HIS A 36 22.08 -5.86 0.32
CA HIS A 36 20.67 -5.75 -0.03
C HIS A 36 20.49 -4.69 -1.11
N ARG A 37 20.58 -5.08 -2.39
CA ARG A 37 20.35 -4.20 -3.53
C ARG A 37 19.47 -4.86 -4.59
N LEU A 38 18.71 -4.04 -5.30
CA LEU A 38 17.97 -4.47 -6.49
C LEU A 38 18.97 -4.83 -7.61
N LEU A 39 18.58 -5.77 -8.48
CA LEU A 39 19.29 -6.18 -9.70
C LEU A 39 20.62 -6.94 -9.54
N ASP A 40 20.79 -7.71 -8.45
CA ASP A 40 21.95 -8.62 -8.23
C ASP A 40 23.34 -7.93 -8.26
N VAL A 41 23.35 -6.59 -8.15
CA VAL A 41 24.55 -5.71 -8.13
C VAL A 41 25.52 -6.06 -6.99
N CYS A 42 25.04 -6.81 -5.99
CA CYS A 42 25.85 -7.35 -4.91
C CYS A 42 26.88 -8.40 -5.35
N LYS A 43 26.78 -8.92 -6.58
CA LYS A 43 27.72 -9.87 -7.17
C LYS A 43 28.65 -9.23 -8.21
N ASP A 44 28.45 -7.96 -8.53
CA ASP A 44 29.28 -7.26 -9.51
C ASP A 44 30.67 -6.98 -8.94
N GLU A 45 31.69 -7.11 -9.79
CA GLU A 45 33.10 -6.78 -9.49
C GLU A 45 33.32 -5.31 -9.08
N ASP A 46 32.30 -4.47 -9.26
CA ASP A 46 32.25 -3.06 -8.86
C ASP A 46 32.02 -2.86 -7.35
N PHE A 47 31.57 -3.88 -6.63
CA PHE A 47 31.43 -3.82 -5.16
C PHE A 47 32.77 -4.13 -4.48
N GLN A 48 33.73 -3.22 -4.67
CA GLN A 48 35.07 -3.38 -4.11
C GLN A 48 35.12 -2.87 -2.67
N TYR A 49 35.48 -3.78 -1.77
CA TYR A 49 35.84 -3.42 -0.40
C TYR A 49 37.22 -2.78 -0.40
N ASP A 50 37.35 -1.66 0.30
CA ASP A 50 38.63 -1.00 0.49
C ASP A 50 38.76 -0.53 1.94
N SER A 51 39.49 -1.34 2.70
CA SER A 51 39.76 -1.07 4.11
C SER A 51 40.62 0.17 4.33
N SER A 52 41.30 0.72 3.30
CA SER A 52 42.19 1.88 3.45
C SER A 52 41.47 3.15 3.90
N TYR A 53 40.17 3.27 3.62
CA TYR A 53 39.31 4.36 4.08
C TYR A 53 38.12 3.87 4.93
N GLY A 54 38.17 2.64 5.44
CA GLY A 54 37.16 2.09 6.35
C GLY A 54 35.98 1.39 5.68
N ASN A 55 36.00 1.18 4.36
CA ASN A 55 34.99 0.40 3.64
C ASN A 55 35.30 -1.10 3.73
N SER A 56 34.99 -1.71 4.88
CA SER A 56 35.11 -3.16 5.09
C SER A 56 33.83 -3.89 4.71
N GLU A 57 33.96 -5.16 4.32
CA GLU A 57 32.82 -6.07 4.10
C GLU A 57 31.90 -6.12 5.33
N GLU A 58 32.47 -6.20 6.52
CA GLU A 58 31.71 -6.21 7.79
C GLU A 58 30.83 -4.97 7.94
N LEU A 59 31.33 -3.78 7.59
CA LEU A 59 30.59 -2.52 7.73
C LEU A 59 29.45 -2.41 6.71
N VAL A 60 29.71 -2.74 5.45
CA VAL A 60 28.74 -2.54 4.37
C VAL A 60 27.71 -3.65 4.25
N THR A 61 27.95 -4.78 4.91
CA THR A 61 26.97 -5.87 5.06
C THR A 61 26.16 -5.76 6.34
N LEU A 62 26.32 -4.69 7.13
CA LEU A 62 25.47 -4.45 8.30
C LEU A 62 23.99 -4.35 7.89
N PRO A 63 23.07 -4.80 8.75
CA PRO A 63 21.66 -4.57 8.52
C PRO A 63 21.36 -3.06 8.48
N GLN A 64 20.28 -2.69 7.80
CA GLN A 64 19.99 -1.30 7.44
C GLN A 64 19.99 -0.34 8.64
N ASN A 65 19.48 -0.76 9.80
CA ASN A 65 19.40 0.10 10.98
C ASN A 65 20.78 0.42 11.55
N GLU A 66 21.64 -0.59 11.58
CA GLU A 66 23.00 -0.56 12.06
C GLU A 66 23.86 0.27 11.09
N LEU A 67 23.66 0.10 9.79
CA LEU A 67 24.36 0.86 8.76
C LEU A 67 24.01 2.36 8.81
N ILE A 68 22.76 2.72 9.10
CA ILE A 68 22.35 4.11 9.38
C ILE A 68 22.99 4.63 10.67
N ASN A 69 23.07 3.80 11.72
CA ASN A 69 23.71 4.20 12.98
C ASN A 69 25.21 4.47 12.80
N GLU A 70 25.91 3.61 12.07
CA GLU A 70 27.33 3.80 11.72
C GLU A 70 27.54 5.06 10.89
N TYR A 71 26.70 5.28 9.88
CA TYR A 71 26.70 6.52 9.10
C TYR A 71 26.61 7.76 10.02
N LEU A 72 25.64 7.79 10.94
CA LEU A 72 25.46 8.89 11.89
C LEU A 72 26.63 9.02 12.88
N TYR A 73 27.26 7.91 13.25
CA TYR A 73 28.45 7.89 14.10
C TYR A 73 29.62 8.60 13.40
N TYR A 74 29.94 8.23 12.15
CA TYR A 74 31.01 8.86 11.38
C TYR A 74 30.74 10.34 11.12
N VAL A 75 29.49 10.72 10.80
CA VAL A 75 29.10 12.14 10.65
C VAL A 75 29.34 12.91 11.94
N LYS A 76 28.97 12.35 13.09
CA LYS A 76 29.21 12.99 14.39
C LYS A 76 30.70 13.13 14.69
N SER A 77 31.49 12.11 14.37
CA SER A 77 32.95 12.16 14.53
C SER A 77 33.56 13.25 13.66
N PHE A 78 33.16 13.33 12.40
CA PHE A 78 33.61 14.37 11.46
C PHE A 78 33.27 15.78 11.96
N LEU A 79 32.04 16.01 12.43
CA LEU A 79 31.64 17.29 13.01
C LEU A 79 32.44 17.69 14.25
N ASN A 80 32.94 16.72 15.02
CA ASN A 80 33.83 16.99 16.14
C ASN A 80 35.24 17.32 15.63
N ASN A 81 35.77 16.57 14.66
CA ASN A 81 37.09 16.78 14.08
C ASN A 81 37.22 18.15 13.38
N ILE A 82 36.15 18.64 12.75
CA ILE A 82 36.11 20.01 12.20
C ILE A 82 36.29 21.06 13.30
N LYS A 83 35.64 20.87 14.46
CA LYS A 83 35.76 21.80 15.59
C LYS A 83 37.17 21.81 16.18
N GLU A 84 37.90 20.71 16.01
CA GLU A 84 39.28 20.54 16.42
C GLU A 84 40.30 20.96 15.34
N LEU A 85 39.85 21.69 14.30
CA LEU A 85 40.68 22.33 13.26
C LEU A 85 41.49 21.35 12.36
N GLN A 86 41.04 20.10 12.21
CA GLN A 86 41.70 19.14 11.31
C GLN A 86 41.49 19.43 9.81
N TYR A 87 40.57 20.34 9.46
CA TYR A 87 40.25 20.71 8.08
C TYR A 87 40.61 22.17 7.81
N ILE A 88 41.27 22.41 6.66
CA ILE A 88 41.63 23.76 6.24
C ILE A 88 40.35 24.48 5.77
N GLN A 89 39.94 25.50 6.52
CA GLN A 89 38.83 26.37 6.13
C GLN A 89 39.37 27.54 5.31
N LEU A 90 39.29 27.44 3.99
CA LEU A 90 39.68 28.51 3.07
C LEU A 90 38.46 29.30 2.63
N GLU A 91 38.64 30.60 2.40
CA GLU A 91 37.59 31.43 1.78
C GLU A 91 37.44 31.06 0.30
N LEU A 92 36.19 30.92 -0.17
CA LEU A 92 35.83 30.52 -1.54
C LEU A 92 36.02 31.67 -2.56
N ILE A 93 37.16 32.38 -2.48
CA ILE A 93 37.41 33.63 -3.22
C ILE A 93 38.34 33.39 -4.42
N SER A 94 39.22 32.40 -4.37
CA SER A 94 40.18 32.10 -5.44
C SER A 94 39.98 30.69 -6.02
N LYS A 95 40.37 30.53 -7.28
CA LYS A 95 40.38 29.23 -7.96
C LYS A 95 41.28 28.21 -7.24
N GLU A 96 42.44 28.64 -6.76
CA GLU A 96 43.35 27.79 -5.98
C GLU A 96 42.74 27.33 -4.65
N ASN A 97 42.05 28.21 -3.92
CA ASN A 97 41.38 27.83 -2.68
C ASN A 97 40.27 26.80 -2.95
N LEU A 98 39.52 26.98 -4.03
CA LEU A 98 38.50 26.02 -4.48
C LEU A 98 39.12 24.67 -4.85
N GLU A 99 40.23 24.67 -5.57
CA GLU A 99 40.94 23.44 -5.97
C GLU A 99 41.50 22.68 -4.76
N ILE A 100 42.08 23.37 -3.78
CA ILE A 100 42.57 22.77 -2.53
C ILE A 100 41.40 22.14 -1.77
N MET A 101 40.29 22.85 -1.58
CA MET A 101 39.12 22.31 -0.89
C MET A 101 38.49 21.13 -1.63
N TYR A 102 38.41 21.20 -2.95
CA TYR A 102 37.87 20.12 -3.77
C TYR A 102 38.75 18.87 -3.69
N ASN A 103 40.07 19.01 -3.78
CA ASN A 103 41.01 17.91 -3.63
C ASN A 103 41.00 17.33 -2.20
N GLN A 104 40.76 18.16 -1.18
CA GLN A 104 40.55 17.67 0.18
C GLN A 104 39.30 16.79 0.26
N VAL A 105 38.16 17.24 -0.27
CA VAL A 105 36.91 16.47 -0.23
C VAL A 105 37.02 15.17 -1.03
N LEU A 106 37.61 15.20 -2.23
CA LEU A 106 37.72 14.01 -3.08
C LEU A 106 38.66 12.95 -2.50
N ASN A 107 39.74 13.36 -1.84
CA ASN A 107 40.75 12.42 -1.35
C ASN A 107 40.53 11.98 0.09
N ASP A 108 39.75 12.74 0.86
CA ASP A 108 39.49 12.45 2.27
C ASP A 108 38.66 11.18 2.45
N ASN A 109 39.12 10.35 3.39
CA ASN A 109 38.59 9.03 3.66
C ASN A 109 37.16 9.07 4.21
N PHE A 110 36.80 10.13 4.95
CA PHE A 110 35.44 10.29 5.45
C PHE A 110 34.46 10.43 4.29
N PHE A 111 34.71 11.32 3.32
CA PHE A 111 33.77 11.50 2.19
C PHE A 111 33.65 10.26 1.31
N LYS A 112 34.76 9.55 1.06
CA LYS A 112 34.74 8.26 0.35
C LYS A 112 33.88 7.22 1.07
N LEU A 113 34.05 7.10 2.39
CA LEU A 113 33.25 6.20 3.20
C LEU A 113 31.77 6.58 3.21
N GLN A 114 31.45 7.88 3.32
CA GLN A 114 30.08 8.37 3.31
C GLN A 114 29.37 8.06 1.98
N ASP A 115 30.04 8.21 0.84
CA ASP A 115 29.46 7.89 -0.48
C ASP A 115 29.05 6.41 -0.57
N VAL A 116 29.92 5.50 -0.09
CA VAL A 116 29.65 4.06 -0.06
C VAL A 116 28.50 3.74 0.89
N LEU A 117 28.52 4.26 2.12
CA LEU A 117 27.45 4.05 3.09
C LEU A 117 26.10 4.56 2.58
N ILE A 118 26.04 5.76 1.99
CA ILE A 118 24.81 6.31 1.42
C ILE A 118 24.28 5.42 0.30
N LYS A 119 25.16 4.92 -0.59
CA LYS A 119 24.75 4.01 -1.67
C LYS A 119 24.16 2.71 -1.10
N ASN A 120 24.72 2.16 -0.03
CA ASN A 120 24.18 0.97 0.64
C ASN A 120 22.85 1.24 1.33
N ILE A 121 22.75 2.34 2.08
CA ILE A 121 21.49 2.77 2.71
C ILE A 121 20.40 2.93 1.65
N LYS A 122 20.70 3.61 0.55
CA LYS A 122 19.75 3.82 -0.55
C LYS A 122 19.33 2.49 -1.17
N GLY A 123 20.27 1.59 -1.43
CA GLY A 123 19.99 0.25 -1.95
C GLY A 123 19.02 -0.52 -1.06
N GLY A 124 19.27 -0.57 0.25
CA GLY A 124 18.38 -1.24 1.19
C GLY A 124 16.97 -0.63 1.24
N ILE A 125 16.86 0.71 1.13
CA ILE A 125 15.56 1.40 1.04
C ILE A 125 14.81 1.03 -0.25
N GLU A 126 15.51 0.96 -1.38
CA GLU A 126 14.91 0.57 -2.66
C GLU A 126 14.38 -0.87 -2.63
N VAL A 127 15.15 -1.80 -2.05
CA VAL A 127 14.71 -3.19 -1.85
C VAL A 127 13.50 -3.25 -0.91
N ALA A 128 13.53 -2.50 0.20
CA ALA A 128 12.40 -2.45 1.13
C ALA A 128 11.13 -1.91 0.45
N ASN A 129 11.27 -0.86 -0.36
CA ASN A 129 10.16 -0.31 -1.13
C ASN A 129 9.60 -1.32 -2.14
N TYR A 130 10.48 -2.05 -2.84
CA TYR A 130 10.07 -3.10 -3.76
C TYR A 130 9.28 -4.21 -3.07
N GLU A 131 9.76 -4.71 -1.92
CA GLU A 131 9.06 -5.75 -1.16
C GLU A 131 7.72 -5.26 -0.59
N LEU A 132 7.63 -4.01 -0.15
CA LEU A 132 6.38 -3.42 0.32
C LEU A 132 5.35 -3.28 -0.81
N ILE A 133 5.78 -2.86 -2.02
CA ILE A 133 4.91 -2.79 -3.19
C ILE A 133 4.43 -4.19 -3.57
N LYS A 134 5.34 -5.17 -3.61
CA LYS A 134 5.00 -6.57 -3.92
C LYS A 134 4.00 -7.14 -2.93
N TYR A 135 4.21 -6.93 -1.63
CA TYR A 135 3.29 -7.36 -0.58
C TYR A 135 1.92 -6.68 -0.71
N SER A 136 1.91 -5.38 -1.03
CA SER A 136 0.67 -4.63 -1.26
C SER A 136 -0.11 -5.18 -2.46
N ASN A 137 0.57 -5.54 -3.55
CA ASN A 137 -0.07 -6.15 -4.72
C ASN A 137 -0.72 -7.50 -4.38
N VAL A 138 -0.05 -8.35 -3.59
CA VAL A 138 -0.62 -9.64 -3.15
C VAL A 138 -1.89 -9.41 -2.33
N ILE A 139 -1.88 -8.45 -1.39
CA ILE A 139 -3.08 -8.12 -0.61
C ILE A 139 -4.19 -7.57 -1.51
N LEU A 140 -3.86 -6.69 -2.46
CA LEU A 140 -4.83 -6.11 -3.38
C LEU A 140 -5.49 -7.20 -4.24
N ASP A 141 -4.71 -8.12 -4.79
CA ASP A 141 -5.23 -9.22 -5.61
C ASP A 141 -6.14 -10.16 -4.80
N ASP A 142 -5.78 -10.49 -3.56
CA ASP A 142 -6.63 -11.27 -2.65
C ASP A 142 -7.97 -10.57 -2.35
N LYS A 143 -7.93 -9.26 -2.10
CA LYS A 143 -9.13 -8.46 -1.85
C LYS A 143 -10.00 -8.29 -3.09
N LEU A 144 -9.39 -8.10 -4.26
CA LEU A 144 -10.10 -8.04 -5.54
C LEU A 144 -10.79 -9.37 -5.85
N THR A 145 -10.11 -10.49 -5.63
CA THR A 145 -10.68 -11.83 -5.79
C THR A 145 -11.88 -12.04 -4.87
N SER A 146 -11.73 -11.69 -3.58
CA SER A 146 -12.82 -11.78 -2.60
C SER A 146 -14.02 -10.91 -2.97
N LEU A 147 -13.78 -9.66 -3.39
CA LEU A 147 -14.83 -8.73 -3.79
C LEU A 147 -15.56 -9.20 -5.06
N THR A 148 -14.84 -9.79 -6.00
CA THR A 148 -15.40 -10.36 -7.22
C THR A 148 -16.32 -11.54 -6.88
N LEU A 149 -15.90 -12.42 -5.96
CA LEU A 149 -16.71 -13.56 -5.50
C LEU A 149 -18.00 -13.12 -4.80
N ILE A 150 -17.93 -12.12 -3.93
CA ILE A 150 -19.11 -11.54 -3.26
C ILE A 150 -20.07 -10.95 -4.32
N THR A 151 -19.54 -10.23 -5.30
CA THR A 151 -20.34 -9.60 -6.35
C THR A 151 -21.07 -10.64 -7.20
N VAL A 152 -20.37 -11.69 -7.65
CA VAL A 152 -20.97 -12.80 -8.41
C VAL A 152 -22.05 -13.51 -7.60
N THR A 153 -21.79 -13.78 -6.32
CA THR A 153 -22.76 -14.44 -5.42
C THR A 153 -24.03 -13.60 -5.26
N ASN A 154 -23.90 -12.28 -5.09
CA ASN A 154 -25.03 -11.36 -4.99
C ASN A 154 -25.85 -11.31 -6.28
N VAL A 155 -25.20 -11.30 -7.45
CA VAL A 155 -25.90 -11.34 -8.75
C VAL A 155 -26.70 -12.63 -8.89
N ILE A 156 -26.12 -13.78 -8.54
CA ILE A 156 -26.82 -15.07 -8.57
C ILE A 156 -28.02 -15.07 -7.61
N LEU A 157 -27.85 -14.53 -6.39
CA LEU A 157 -28.91 -14.44 -5.40
C LEU A 157 -30.07 -13.53 -5.88
N LEU A 158 -29.77 -12.41 -6.55
CA LEU A 158 -30.78 -11.54 -7.14
C LEU A 158 -31.56 -12.24 -8.26
N ILE A 159 -30.87 -12.99 -9.13
CA ILE A 159 -31.52 -13.80 -10.17
C ILE A 159 -32.42 -14.86 -9.53
N PHE A 160 -31.98 -15.51 -8.46
CA PHE A 160 -32.77 -16.49 -7.72
C PHE A 160 -34.04 -15.86 -7.14
N ILE A 161 -33.93 -14.71 -6.48
CA ILE A 161 -35.08 -13.96 -5.94
C ILE A 161 -36.07 -13.61 -7.06
N TYR A 162 -35.57 -13.11 -8.20
CA TYR A 162 -36.40 -12.78 -9.36
C TYR A 162 -37.18 -14.01 -9.88
N ILE A 163 -36.48 -15.13 -10.11
CA ILE A 163 -37.11 -16.31 -10.69
C ILE A 163 -38.08 -16.99 -9.73
N PHE A 164 -37.79 -17.06 -8.43
CA PHE A 164 -38.59 -17.83 -7.49
C PHE A 164 -39.67 -16.99 -6.81
N ILE A 165 -39.34 -15.79 -6.34
CA ILE A 165 -40.27 -14.98 -5.55
C ILE A 165 -41.15 -14.16 -6.49
N PHE A 166 -40.55 -13.37 -7.39
CA PHE A 166 -41.32 -12.48 -8.26
C PHE A 166 -42.17 -13.25 -9.27
N ASN A 167 -41.63 -14.26 -9.96
CA ASN A 167 -42.47 -15.03 -10.89
C ASN A 167 -43.60 -15.79 -10.19
N LYS A 168 -43.37 -16.30 -8.97
CA LYS A 168 -44.43 -16.98 -8.22
C LYS A 168 -45.53 -16.00 -7.85
N ALA A 169 -45.17 -14.85 -7.27
CA ALA A 169 -46.12 -13.80 -6.92
C ALA A 169 -46.91 -13.31 -8.16
N TYR A 170 -46.22 -13.14 -9.30
CA TYR A 170 -46.87 -12.72 -10.54
C TYR A 170 -47.86 -13.78 -11.07
N ARG A 171 -47.50 -15.06 -11.05
CA ARG A 171 -48.40 -16.16 -11.43
C ARG A 171 -49.62 -16.27 -10.52
N GLU A 172 -49.43 -16.09 -9.21
CA GLU A 172 -50.55 -16.07 -8.26
C GLU A 172 -51.51 -14.90 -8.55
N LYS A 173 -50.98 -13.70 -8.80
CA LYS A 173 -51.78 -12.53 -9.16
C LYS A 173 -52.52 -12.68 -10.49
N ILE A 174 -51.91 -13.32 -11.50
CA ILE A 174 -52.61 -13.65 -12.75
C ILE A 174 -53.79 -14.59 -12.48
N LYS A 175 -53.60 -15.65 -11.68
CA LYS A 175 -54.68 -16.59 -11.35
C LYS A 175 -55.83 -15.93 -10.60
N GLU A 176 -55.52 -15.05 -9.66
CA GLU A 176 -56.54 -14.24 -8.96
C GLU A 176 -57.35 -13.40 -9.96
N MET A 177 -56.69 -12.75 -10.92
CA MET A 177 -57.33 -11.96 -11.97
C MET A 177 -58.19 -12.82 -12.90
N GLU A 178 -57.69 -13.97 -13.37
CA GLU A 178 -58.44 -14.92 -14.19
C GLU A 178 -59.69 -15.44 -13.48
N THR A 179 -59.58 -15.70 -12.17
CA THR A 179 -60.70 -16.15 -11.34
C THR A 179 -61.76 -15.06 -11.23
N LEU A 180 -61.34 -13.80 -11.02
CA LEU A 180 -62.24 -12.66 -10.94
C LEU A 180 -62.96 -12.40 -12.26
N VAL A 181 -62.24 -12.50 -13.39
CA VAL A 181 -62.82 -12.42 -14.74
C VAL A 181 -63.84 -13.54 -14.97
N SER A 182 -63.49 -14.79 -14.63
CA SER A 182 -64.39 -15.93 -14.76
C SER A 182 -65.65 -15.77 -13.90
N PHE A 183 -65.49 -15.29 -12.66
CA PHE A 183 -66.61 -14.97 -11.77
C PHE A 183 -67.53 -13.91 -12.40
N ALA A 184 -66.96 -12.81 -12.91
CA ALA A 184 -67.74 -11.76 -13.58
C ALA A 184 -68.56 -12.29 -14.76
N PHE A 185 -68.01 -13.21 -15.56
CA PHE A 185 -68.71 -13.83 -16.68
C PHE A 185 -69.75 -14.90 -16.28
N MET A 186 -69.60 -15.53 -15.10
CA MET A 186 -70.57 -16.51 -14.60
C MET A 186 -71.82 -15.88 -13.98
N VAL A 187 -71.76 -14.61 -13.55
CA VAL A 187 -72.94 -13.94 -12.98
C VAL A 187 -73.97 -13.67 -14.08
N PRO A 188 -75.22 -14.17 -13.95
CA PRO A 188 -76.27 -13.92 -14.93
C PRO A 188 -76.52 -12.42 -15.13
N GLN A 189 -76.65 -11.97 -16.39
CA GLN A 189 -76.86 -10.55 -16.71
C GLN A 189 -78.09 -9.94 -16.01
N GLN A 190 -79.10 -10.76 -15.66
CA GLN A 190 -80.26 -10.31 -14.89
C GLN A 190 -79.87 -9.79 -13.50
N ILE A 191 -78.93 -10.46 -12.83
CA ILE A 191 -78.43 -10.05 -11.50
C ILE A 191 -77.56 -8.80 -11.65
N ILE A 192 -76.68 -8.78 -12.67
CA ILE A 192 -75.82 -7.61 -12.96
C ILE A 192 -76.67 -6.36 -13.22
N ASN A 193 -77.71 -6.46 -14.05
CA ASN A 193 -78.60 -5.34 -14.36
C ASN A 193 -79.53 -4.95 -13.20
N SER A 194 -79.77 -5.85 -12.24
CA SER A 194 -80.60 -5.55 -11.05
C SER A 194 -79.84 -4.81 -9.94
N ASN A 195 -78.50 -4.89 -9.92
CA ASN A 195 -77.66 -4.24 -8.91
C ASN A 195 -76.73 -3.21 -9.58
N GLU A 196 -77.16 -1.95 -9.56
CA GLU A 196 -76.46 -0.84 -10.23
C GLU A 196 -75.02 -0.65 -9.74
N LYS A 197 -74.74 -0.90 -8.45
CA LYS A 197 -73.39 -0.83 -7.88
C LYS A 197 -72.47 -1.90 -8.47
N TYR A 198 -72.99 -3.11 -8.62
CA TYR A 198 -72.23 -4.22 -9.21
C TYR A 198 -71.99 -4.01 -10.71
N LYS A 199 -72.99 -3.48 -11.43
CA LYS A 199 -72.86 -3.11 -12.85
C LYS A 199 -71.79 -2.04 -13.08
N ARG A 200 -71.80 -0.96 -12.30
CA ARG A 200 -70.79 0.11 -12.38
C ARG A 200 -69.40 -0.41 -12.07
N PHE A 201 -69.26 -1.25 -11.05
CA PHE A 201 -67.97 -1.87 -10.71
C PHE A 201 -67.38 -2.66 -11.88
N LEU A 202 -68.20 -3.47 -12.58
CA LEU A 202 -67.75 -4.27 -13.72
C LEU A 202 -67.44 -3.44 -14.98
N GLU A 203 -68.18 -2.35 -15.23
CA GLU A 203 -68.04 -1.54 -16.45
C GLU A 203 -66.92 -0.49 -16.35
N THR A 204 -66.67 0.09 -15.17
CA THR A 204 -65.73 1.21 -15.01
C THR A 204 -64.58 0.97 -14.02
N CYS A 205 -64.54 -0.19 -13.34
CA CYS A 205 -63.58 -0.49 -12.26
C CYS A 205 -63.54 0.58 -11.14
N GLN A 206 -64.58 1.42 -11.05
CA GLN A 206 -64.69 2.44 -10.00
C GLN A 206 -65.39 1.85 -8.78
N PHE A 207 -64.81 2.11 -7.62
CA PHE A 207 -65.37 1.80 -6.31
C PHE A 207 -65.53 3.10 -5.54
N ASP A 208 -66.49 3.97 -5.88
CA ASP A 208 -66.69 5.18 -5.07
C ASP A 208 -68.16 5.40 -4.71
N GLU A 209 -68.37 5.52 -3.38
CA GLU A 209 -69.54 5.90 -2.55
C GLU A 209 -70.91 5.22 -2.80
#